data_AF-A0A7X8QCR2-F1
#
_entry.id   AF-A0A7X8QCR2-F1
#
_cell.length_a   1.000
_cell.length_b   1.000
_cell.length_c   1.000
_cell.angle_alpha   90.00
_cell.angle_beta   90.00
_cell.angle_gamma   90.00
#
_symmetry.space_group_name_H-M   'P 1'
#
loop_
_entity.id
_entity.type
_entity.pdbx_description
1 polymer ?
#
loop_
_entity_poly.entity_id
_entity_poly.type
_entity_poly.pdbx_seq_one_letter_code
_entity_poly.pdbx_strand_id
1 'polypeptide(L)'
;FLYFLSTEHNPSLLQLYSTLTAQLAEANIAFDPKPFRPHITLARRCKMTPNFSSSQFAASIKPITVSVDHITLMHSQRRNGKLSYTSLAKIPLHCENAAKQ
;
A
#
# COMPACT_ATOMS: atom_id res chain seq x y z
N PHE A 1 4.84 2.09 -17.73
CA PHE A 1 5.61 1.18 -16.86
C PHE A 1 5.54 1.67 -15.41
N LEU A 2 5.46 0.74 -14.45
CA LEU A 2 5.37 0.99 -13.00
C LEU A 2 6.57 0.30 -12.33
N TYR A 3 7.31 1.01 -11.49
CA TYR A 3 8.30 0.43 -10.58
C TYR A 3 7.73 0.45 -9.17
N PHE A 4 7.83 -0.67 -8.46
CA PHE A 4 7.26 -0.82 -7.13
C PHE A 4 8.10 -1.77 -6.26
N LEU A 5 7.96 -1.63 -4.95
CA LEU A 5 8.41 -2.61 -3.97
C LEU A 5 7.21 -3.44 -3.54
N SER A 6 7.32 -4.76 -3.67
CA SER A 6 6.35 -5.68 -3.09
C SER A 6 6.59 -5.80 -1.60
N THR A 7 5.54 -6.11 -0.84
CA THR A 7 5.69 -6.55 0.55
C THR A 7 5.84 -8.07 0.61
N GLU A 8 6.43 -8.56 1.70
CA GLU A 8 6.33 -9.98 2.05
C GLU A 8 4.86 -10.34 2.36
N HIS A 9 4.57 -11.64 2.36
CA HIS A 9 3.25 -12.14 2.74
C HIS A 9 2.96 -11.78 4.20
N ASN A 10 1.85 -11.09 4.44
CA ASN A 10 1.45 -10.65 5.78
C ASN A 10 -0.06 -10.92 5.97
N PRO A 11 -0.44 -11.95 6.76
CA PRO A 11 -1.83 -12.31 6.99
C PRO A 11 -2.66 -11.17 7.59
N SER A 12 -2.11 -10.39 8.52
CA SER A 12 -2.81 -9.27 9.16
C SER A 12 -3.13 -8.16 8.14
N LEU A 13 -2.23 -7.89 7.20
CA LEU A 13 -2.48 -6.93 6.11
C LEU A 13 -3.57 -7.43 5.15
N LEU A 14 -3.59 -8.74 4.84
CA LEU A 14 -4.63 -9.34 4.00
C LEU A 14 -5.99 -9.34 4.70
N GLN A 15 -6.02 -9.64 6.00
CA GLN A 15 -7.22 -9.57 6.82
C GLN A 15 -7.76 -8.13 6.85
N LEU A 16 -6.91 -7.14 7.12
CA LEU A 16 -7.28 -5.72 7.10
C LEU A 16 -7.91 -5.33 5.74
N TYR A 17 -7.29 -5.72 4.63
CA TYR A 17 -7.86 -5.49 3.30
C TYR A 17 -9.25 -6.15 3.14
N SER A 18 -9.39 -7.41 3.54
CA SER A 18 -10.68 -8.12 3.43
C SER A 18 -11.79 -7.48 4.27
N THR A 19 -11.48 -7.06 5.49
CA THR A 19 -12.43 -6.38 6.37
C THR A 19 -12.87 -5.05 5.76
N LEU A 20 -11.93 -4.23 5.29
CA LEU A 20 -12.24 -2.94 4.67
C LEU A 20 -13.11 -3.10 3.43
N THR A 21 -12.74 -4.00 2.53
CA THR A 21 -13.47 -4.20 1.26
C THR A 21 -14.86 -4.81 1.46
N ALA A 22 -15.03 -5.72 2.43
CA ALA A 22 -16.35 -6.23 2.81
C ALA A 22 -17.26 -5.11 3.33
N GLN A 23 -16.75 -4.27 4.23
CA GLN A 23 -17.50 -3.15 4.81
C GLN A 23 -17.84 -2.07 3.77
N LEU A 24 -16.92 -1.77 2.85
CA LEU A 24 -17.20 -0.87 1.72
C LEU A 24 -18.29 -1.42 0.81
N ALA A 25 -18.27 -2.74 0.52
CA ALA A 25 -19.29 -3.38 -0.28
C ALA A 25 -20.67 -3.34 0.40
N GLU A 26 -20.75 -3.64 1.71
CA GLU A 26 -21.97 -3.57 2.51
C GLU A 26 -22.56 -2.14 2.51
N ALA A 27 -21.69 -1.13 2.58
CA ALA A 27 -22.07 0.28 2.52
C ALA A 27 -22.38 0.81 1.11
N ASN A 28 -22.31 -0.04 0.07
CA ASN A 28 -22.45 0.35 -1.35
C ASN A 28 -21.44 1.43 -1.80
N ILE A 29 -20.23 1.42 -1.22
CA ILE A 29 -19.13 2.32 -1.59
C ILE A 29 -18.20 1.59 -2.57
N ALA A 30 -18.04 2.14 -3.77
CA ALA A 30 -17.19 1.55 -4.80
C ALA A 30 -15.70 1.61 -4.44
N PHE A 31 -14.96 0.54 -4.80
CA PHE A 31 -13.50 0.43 -4.67
C PHE A 31 -12.90 -0.32 -5.87
N ASP A 32 -11.57 -0.36 -6.01
CA ASP A 32 -10.90 -1.05 -7.12
C ASP A 32 -11.12 -2.58 -7.00
N PRO A 33 -11.76 -3.23 -7.99
CA PRO A 33 -12.08 -4.66 -7.92
C PRO A 33 -10.89 -5.58 -8.20
N LYS A 34 -9.72 -5.03 -8.53
CA LYS A 34 -8.53 -5.85 -8.83
C LYS A 34 -8.06 -6.64 -7.61
N PRO A 35 -7.45 -7.82 -7.83
CA PRO A 35 -6.82 -8.57 -6.75
C PRO A 35 -5.82 -7.70 -5.98
N PHE A 36 -5.89 -7.76 -4.66
CA PHE A 36 -4.99 -7.01 -3.81
C PHE A 36 -3.56 -7.55 -3.93
N ARG A 37 -2.66 -6.69 -4.41
CA ARG A 37 -1.22 -6.94 -4.51
C ARG A 37 -0.53 -5.84 -3.71
N PRO A 38 -0.20 -6.05 -2.42
CA PRO A 38 0.38 -5.00 -1.59
C PRO A 38 1.74 -4.57 -2.15
N HIS A 39 1.86 -3.30 -2.48
CA HIS A 39 3.08 -2.72 -3.03
C HIS A 39 3.17 -1.22 -2.75
N ILE A 40 4.40 -0.71 -2.71
CA ILE A 40 4.69 0.72 -2.67
C ILE A 40 5.14 1.12 -4.07
N THR A 41 4.37 1.98 -4.75
CA THR A 41 4.79 2.55 -6.03
C THR A 41 6.00 3.46 -5.82
N LEU A 42 7.12 3.13 -6.46
CA LEU A 42 8.32 3.98 -6.46
C LEU A 42 8.27 5.01 -7.61
N ALA A 43 7.80 4.58 -8.78
CA ALA A 43 7.93 5.36 -9.99
C ALA A 43 6.89 4.99 -11.04
N ARG A 44 6.42 5.98 -11.81
CA ARG A 44 5.48 5.80 -12.92
C ARG A 44 6.05 6.44 -14.17
N ARG A 45 6.03 5.71 -15.29
CA ARG A 45 6.42 6.21 -16.63
C ARG A 45 7.84 6.83 -16.66
N CYS A 46 8.75 6.31 -15.86
CA CYS A 46 10.14 6.79 -15.84
C CYS A 46 10.91 6.33 -17.09
N LYS A 47 11.77 7.20 -17.59
CA LYS A 47 12.77 6.87 -18.61
C LYS A 47 14.05 6.44 -17.89
N MET A 48 14.41 5.17 -18.04
CA MET A 48 15.63 4.64 -17.44
C MET A 48 16.85 4.98 -18.29
N THR A 49 18.01 5.06 -17.65
CA THR A 49 19.29 5.13 -18.38
C THR A 49 19.52 3.80 -19.10
N PRO A 50 20.25 3.79 -20.23
CA PRO A 50 20.45 2.57 -21.03
C PRO A 50 21.04 1.40 -20.26
N ASN A 51 21.84 1.67 -19.22
CA ASN A 51 22.55 0.65 -18.43
C ASN A 51 21.81 0.27 -17.13
N PHE A 52 20.60 0.76 -16.90
CA PHE A 52 19.85 0.44 -15.69
C PHE A 52 19.26 -0.98 -15.77
N SER A 53 19.61 -1.82 -14.79
CA SER A 53 19.01 -3.13 -14.60
C SER A 53 18.18 -3.16 -13.32
N SER A 54 16.88 -3.39 -13.46
CA SER A 54 15.97 -3.48 -12.31
C SER A 54 16.28 -4.67 -11.40
N SER A 55 16.78 -5.78 -11.95
CA SER A 55 17.14 -6.96 -11.16
C SER A 55 18.41 -6.73 -10.34
N GLN A 56 19.43 -6.11 -10.92
CA GLN A 56 20.65 -5.73 -10.19
C GLN A 56 20.34 -4.70 -9.10
N PHE A 57 19.50 -3.70 -9.40
CA PHE A 57 19.05 -2.74 -8.42
C PHE A 57 18.30 -3.42 -7.27
N ALA A 58 17.32 -4.28 -7.58
CA ALA A 58 16.58 -5.02 -6.56
C ALA A 58 17.49 -5.87 -5.66
N ALA A 59 18.50 -6.54 -6.22
CA ALA A 59 19.47 -7.34 -5.46
C ALA A 59 20.36 -6.50 -4.51
N SER A 60 20.52 -5.20 -4.79
CA SER A 60 21.30 -4.30 -3.93
C SER A 60 20.51 -3.71 -2.75
N ILE A 61 19.17 -3.79 -2.79
CA ILE A 61 18.30 -3.23 -1.75
C ILE A 61 18.22 -4.19 -0.58
N LYS A 62 18.51 -3.69 0.62
CA LYS A 62 18.27 -4.45 1.86
C LYS A 62 16.77 -4.46 2.18
N PRO A 63 16.23 -5.57 2.74
CA PRO A 63 14.86 -5.59 3.23
C PRO A 63 14.59 -4.43 4.19
N ILE A 64 13.41 -3.82 4.07
CA ILE A 64 12.97 -2.73 4.92
C ILE A 64 11.83 -3.24 5.77
N THR A 65 12.02 -3.25 7.08
CA THR A 65 10.98 -3.60 8.05
C THR A 65 10.39 -2.31 8.61
N VAL A 66 9.05 -2.22 8.61
CA VAL A 66 8.31 -1.07 9.12
C VAL A 66 7.24 -1.59 10.08
N SER A 67 7.19 -1.01 11.29
CA SER A 67 6.06 -1.22 12.19
C SER A 67 4.90 -0.35 11.75
N VAL A 68 3.70 -0.93 11.67
CA VAL A 68 2.47 -0.23 11.27
C VAL A 68 1.53 -0.21 12.46
N ASP A 69 1.25 0.99 12.96
CA ASP A 69 0.44 1.25 14.17
C ASP A 69 -0.88 1.97 13.87
N HIS A 70 -1.15 2.32 12.61
CA HIS A 70 -2.40 2.96 12.19
C HIS A 70 -2.66 2.79 10.69
N ILE A 71 -3.91 3.07 10.30
CA ILE A 71 -4.31 3.33 8.91
C ILE A 71 -4.76 4.78 8.78
N THR A 72 -4.60 5.35 7.59
CA THR A 72 -5.02 6.72 7.29
C THR A 72 -5.92 6.73 6.06
N LEU A 73 -7.10 7.34 6.18
CA LEU A 73 -7.96 7.63 5.05
C LEU A 73 -7.40 8.84 4.30
N MET A 74 -6.98 8.62 3.06
CA MET A 74 -6.35 9.64 2.22
C MET A 74 -7.29 10.14 1.14
N HIS A 75 -7.44 11.45 1.01
CA HIS A 75 -8.09 12.09 -0.12
C HIS A 75 -7.06 12.45 -1.19
N SER A 76 -7.20 11.85 -2.37
CA SER A 76 -6.37 12.11 -3.53
C SER A 76 -7.07 13.08 -4.48
N GLN A 77 -6.40 14.18 -4.85
CA GLN A 77 -6.92 15.16 -5.79
C GLN A 77 -5.87 15.54 -6.83
N ARG A 78 -6.29 15.81 -8.07
CA ARG A 78 -5.43 16.43 -9.09
C ARG A 78 -5.78 17.90 -9.23
N ARG A 79 -4.82 18.79 -8.97
CA ARG A 79 -4.94 20.23 -9.20
C ARG A 79 -3.81 20.67 -10.12
N ASN A 80 -4.15 21.33 -11.24
CA ASN A 80 -3.18 21.78 -12.25
C ASN A 80 -2.21 20.67 -12.71
N GLY A 81 -2.74 19.45 -12.92
CA GLY A 81 -1.93 18.29 -13.33
C GLY A 81 -1.09 17.64 -12.22
N LYS A 82 -1.00 18.24 -11.04
CA LYS A 82 -0.28 17.69 -9.89
C LYS A 82 -1.20 16.87 -8.99
N LEU A 83 -0.76 15.67 -8.61
CA LEU A 83 -1.44 14.82 -7.65
C LEU A 83 -1.08 15.27 -6.22
N SER A 84 -2.09 15.57 -5.40
CA SER A 84 -1.94 15.94 -3.99
C SER A 84 -2.76 15.00 -3.12
N TYR A 85 -2.24 14.72 -1.93
CA TYR A 85 -2.89 13.86 -0.94
C TYR A 85 -3.15 14.65 0.34
N THR A 86 -4.35 14.53 0.88
CA THR A 86 -4.75 15.11 2.17
C THR A 86 -5.21 13.99 3.10
N SER A 87 -4.69 13.94 4.31
CA SER A 87 -5.19 13.03 5.35
C SER A 87 -6.55 13.49 5.83
N LEU A 88 -7.55 12.62 5.82
CA LEU A 88 -8.90 12.92 6.32
C LEU A 88 -9.13 12.35 7.72
N ALA A 89 -8.65 11.15 7.99
CA ALA A 89 -8.82 10.46 9.27
C ALA A 89 -7.66 9.49 9.50
N LYS A 90 -7.27 9.31 10.77
CA LYS A 90 -6.23 8.38 11.20
C LYS A 90 -6.83 7.46 12.25
N ILE A 91 -6.79 6.15 12.01
CA ILE A 91 -7.34 5.13 12.90
C ILE A 91 -6.18 4.27 13.42
N PRO A 92 -5.93 4.25 14.74
CA PRO A 92 -4.89 3.38 15.31
C PRO A 92 -5.24 1.91 15.08
N LEU A 93 -4.21 1.11 14.83
CA LEU A 93 -4.30 -0.35 14.84
C LEU A 93 -3.89 -0.80 16.24
N HIS A 94 -4.81 -1.42 16.96
CA HIS A 94 -4.50 -2.05 18.23
C HIS A 94 -3.91 -3.43 17.97
N CYS A 95 -2.75 -3.71 18.58
CA CYS A 95 -2.29 -5.08 18.70
C CYS A 95 -3.17 -5.76 19.76
N GLU A 96 -4.12 -6.60 19.36
CA GLU A 96 -4.61 -7.62 20.28
C GLU A 96 -3.48 -8.62 20.49
N ASN A 97 -2.81 -8.54 21.64
CA ASN A 97 -2.05 -9.68 22.13
C ASN A 97 -3.05 -10.83 22.26
N ALA A 98 -2.87 -11.87 21.47
CA ALA A 98 -3.47 -13.18 21.73
C ALA A 98 -2.86 -13.74 23.03
N ALA A 99 -3.27 -13.19 24.17
CA ALA A 99 -3.18 -13.86 25.45
C ALA A 99 -4.24 -14.98 25.43
N LYS A 100 -3.89 -16.09 24.81
CA LYS A 100 -4.50 -17.40 25.02
C LYS A 100 -3.39 -18.43 25.10
N GLN A 101 -2.86 -18.63 26.30
CA GLN A 101 -3.00 -19.88 27.07
C GLN A 101 -2.46 -19.65 28.49
#